data_AF-A0A6M0BJJ9-F1
#
_entry.id   AF-A0A6M0BJJ9-F1
#
_cell.length_a   1.000
_cell.length_b   1.000
_cell.length_c   1.000
_cell.angle_alpha   90.00
_cell.angle_beta   90.00
_cell.angle_gamma   90.00
#
_symmetry.space_group_name_H-M   'P 1'
#
loop_
_entity.id
_entity.type
_entity.pdbx_description
1 polymer ?
#
loop_
_entity_poly.entity_id
_entity_poly.type
_entity_poly.pdbx_seq_one_letter_code
_entity_poly.pdbx_strand_id
1 'polypeptide(L)'
;MSKLFDLLTDLALDPKKQSVFINNPSSLMDKVGLSEAEQTAMISKEAAKIAALFAEQQVPLALTFFDPGPDPLPDPDPFPLPDPEPSPSEEEEEAASLN
;
A
#
# COMPACT_ATOMS: atom_id res chain seq x y z
N MET A 1 -22.87 1.72 -8.87
CA MET A 1 -21.56 1.05 -8.72
C MET A 1 -21.77 -0.44 -8.84
N SER A 2 -20.81 -1.18 -9.39
CA SER A 2 -20.91 -2.63 -9.59
C SER A 2 -20.75 -3.36 -8.26
N LYS A 3 -21.68 -4.26 -7.93
CA LYS A 3 -21.68 -5.00 -6.64
C LYS A 3 -20.40 -5.81 -6.41
N LEU A 4 -19.84 -6.37 -7.49
CA LEU A 4 -18.56 -7.07 -7.46
C LEU A 4 -17.40 -6.14 -7.09
N PHE A 5 -17.39 -4.92 -7.63
CA PHE A 5 -16.37 -3.93 -7.28
C PHE A 5 -16.46 -3.57 -5.80
N ASP A 6 -17.67 -3.24 -5.31
CA ASP A 6 -17.89 -2.89 -3.90
C ASP A 6 -17.44 -4.03 -2.97
N LEU A 7 -17.73 -5.28 -3.33
CA LEU A 7 -17.27 -6.45 -2.58
C LEU A 7 -15.74 -6.57 -2.59
N LEU A 8 -15.09 -6.43 -3.74
CA LEU A 8 -13.63 -6.53 -3.85
C LEU A 8 -12.94 -5.41 -3.07
N THR A 9 -13.49 -4.19 -3.09
CA THR A 9 -13.02 -3.08 -2.27
C THR A 9 -13.18 -3.39 -0.79
N ASP A 10 -14.34 -3.90 -0.37
CA ASP A 10 -14.58 -4.31 1.01
C ASP A 10 -13.61 -5.39 1.49
N LEU A 11 -13.33 -6.38 0.64
CA LEU A 11 -12.36 -7.42 0.93
C LEU A 11 -10.93 -6.87 0.97
N ALA A 12 -10.58 -5.87 0.16
CA ALA A 12 -9.27 -5.24 0.21
C ALA A 12 -9.04 -4.44 1.51
N LEU A 13 -10.10 -3.85 2.08
CA LEU A 13 -10.02 -2.96 3.24
C LEU A 13 -10.26 -3.65 4.59
N ASP A 14 -11.04 -4.74 4.65
CA ASP A 14 -11.45 -5.38 5.91
C ASP A 14 -10.95 -6.84 6.04
N PRO A 15 -9.94 -7.11 6.89
CA PRO A 15 -9.41 -8.45 7.15
C PRO A 15 -10.44 -9.43 7.73
N LYS A 16 -11.46 -8.94 8.45
CA LYS A 16 -12.53 -9.79 8.97
C LYS A 16 -13.41 -10.28 7.83
N LYS A 17 -13.74 -9.41 6.86
CA LYS A 17 -14.49 -9.79 5.65
C LYS A 17 -13.70 -10.79 4.80
N GLN A 18 -12.38 -10.63 4.69
CA GLN A 18 -11.52 -11.63 4.04
C GLN A 18 -11.63 -13.00 4.72
N SER A 19 -11.56 -13.03 6.06
CA SER A 19 -11.69 -14.28 6.82
C SER A 19 -13.06 -14.94 6.62
N VAL A 20 -14.14 -14.15 6.62
CA VAL A 20 -15.50 -14.66 6.34
C VAL A 20 -15.59 -15.20 4.91
N PHE A 21 -15.02 -14.49 3.93
CA PHE A 21 -15.00 -14.91 2.54
C PHE A 21 -14.22 -16.21 2.33
N ILE A 22 -13.10 -16.41 3.02
CA ILE A 22 -12.31 -17.67 2.95
C ILE A 22 -13.13 -18.85 3.48
N ASN A 23 -13.86 -18.65 4.58
CA ASN A 23 -14.61 -19.71 5.24
C ASN A 23 -15.95 -20.03 4.55
N ASN A 24 -16.65 -19.01 4.06
CA ASN A 24 -17.98 -19.14 3.45
C ASN A 24 -18.17 -18.15 2.28
N PRO A 25 -17.49 -18.36 1.14
CA PRO A 25 -17.53 -17.42 0.03
C PRO A 25 -18.95 -17.32 -0.56
N SER A 26 -19.62 -18.45 -0.83
CA SER A 26 -20.94 -18.46 -1.48
C SER A 26 -21.99 -17.68 -0.71
N SER A 27 -22.07 -17.88 0.62
CA SER A 27 -23.04 -17.16 1.47
C SER A 27 -22.80 -15.65 1.46
N LEU A 28 -21.53 -15.22 1.45
CA LEU A 28 -21.20 -13.80 1.36
C LEU A 28 -21.61 -13.23 0.00
N MET A 29 -21.31 -13.94 -1.09
CA MET A 29 -21.61 -13.51 -2.45
C MET A 29 -23.12 -13.45 -2.74
N ASP A 30 -23.89 -14.41 -2.23
CA ASP A 30 -25.36 -14.39 -2.28
C ASP A 30 -25.96 -13.22 -1.49
N LYS A 31 -25.40 -12.93 -0.31
CA LYS A 31 -25.84 -11.79 0.51
C LYS A 31 -25.62 -10.45 -0.18
N VAL A 32 -24.52 -10.31 -0.91
CA VAL A 32 -24.22 -9.10 -1.71
C VAL A 32 -25.05 -9.08 -3.00
N GLY A 33 -25.60 -10.23 -3.41
CA GLY A 33 -26.48 -10.38 -4.57
C GLY A 33 -25.70 -10.32 -5.87
N LEU A 34 -24.55 -11.02 -5.93
CA LEU A 34 -23.76 -11.22 -7.14
C LEU A 34 -24.47 -12.17 -8.11
N SER A 35 -24.32 -11.90 -9.40
CA SER A 35 -24.79 -12.79 -10.47
C SER A 35 -23.97 -14.08 -10.52
N GLU A 36 -24.55 -15.13 -11.10
CA GLU A 36 -23.91 -16.45 -11.22
C GLU A 36 -22.55 -16.40 -11.93
N ALA A 37 -22.41 -15.54 -12.95
CA ALA A 37 -21.15 -15.33 -13.66
C ALA A 37 -20.07 -14.71 -12.74
N GLU A 38 -20.44 -13.70 -11.95
CA GLU A 38 -19.53 -13.06 -11.00
C GLU A 38 -19.13 -14.02 -9.88
N GLN A 39 -20.09 -14.78 -9.34
CA GLN A 39 -19.81 -15.80 -8.33
C GLN A 39 -18.86 -16.87 -8.87
N THR A 40 -19.08 -17.33 -10.10
CA THR A 40 -18.22 -18.34 -10.73
C THR A 40 -16.80 -17.83 -10.93
N ALA A 41 -16.63 -16.58 -11.39
CA ALA A 41 -15.31 -15.98 -11.52
C ALA A 41 -14.61 -15.86 -10.16
N MET A 42 -15.32 -15.43 -9.11
CA MET A 42 -14.79 -15.33 -7.76
C MET A 42 -14.38 -16.69 -7.18
N ILE A 43 -15.18 -17.74 -7.40
CA ILE A 43 -14.89 -19.11 -6.95
C ILE A 43 -13.69 -19.69 -7.70
N SER A 44 -13.54 -19.37 -8.99
CA SER A 44 -12.42 -19.85 -9.81
C SER A 44 -11.06 -19.33 -9.33
N LYS A 45 -11.04 -18.21 -8.58
CA LYS A 45 -9.82 -17.50 -8.14
C LYS A 45 -8.89 -17.09 -9.29
N GLU A 46 -9.36 -17.14 -10.52
CA GLU A 46 -8.59 -16.75 -11.69
C GLU A 46 -8.70 -15.24 -11.91
N ALA A 47 -7.59 -14.53 -11.72
CA ALA A 47 -7.53 -13.08 -11.91
C ALA A 47 -8.00 -12.66 -13.32
N ALA A 48 -7.68 -13.45 -14.35
CA ALA A 48 -8.10 -13.17 -15.72
C ALA A 48 -9.63 -13.22 -15.90
N LYS A 49 -10.32 -14.18 -15.26
CA LYS A 49 -11.79 -14.28 -15.31
C LYS A 49 -12.46 -13.15 -14.56
N ILE A 50 -11.91 -12.77 -13.40
CA ILE A 50 -12.40 -11.63 -12.63
C ILE A 50 -12.20 -10.33 -13.43
N ALA A 51 -11.01 -10.14 -14.02
CA ALA A 51 -10.71 -8.97 -14.85
C ALA A 51 -11.60 -8.86 -16.09
N ALA A 52 -11.94 -9.99 -16.73
CA ALA A 52 -12.84 -10.01 -17.88
C ALA A 52 -14.23 -9.44 -17.56
N LEU A 53 -14.75 -9.66 -16.35
CA LEU A 53 -16.04 -9.07 -15.91
C LEU A 53 -15.99 -7.54 -15.83
N PHE A 54 -14.80 -6.97 -15.62
CA PHE A 54 -14.56 -5.53 -15.64
C PHE A 54 -14.09 -5.02 -16.99
N ALA A 55 -13.88 -5.87 -18.00
CA ALA A 55 -13.49 -5.43 -19.34
C ALA A 55 -14.68 -4.87 -20.12
N GLU A 56 -15.88 -5.39 -19.88
CA GLU A 56 -17.13 -4.90 -20.50
C GLU A 56 -17.63 -3.61 -19.83
N GLN A 57 -17.39 -3.49 -18.53
CA GLN A 57 -17.71 -2.29 -17.78
C GLN A 57 -16.51 -1.36 -17.92
N GLN A 58 -16.61 -0.24 -18.63
CA GLN A 58 -15.54 0.76 -18.61
C GLN A 58 -15.34 1.29 -17.19
N VAL A 59 -14.57 0.56 -16.37
CA VAL A 59 -14.11 1.02 -15.07
C VAL A 59 -12.79 1.72 -15.39
N PRO A 60 -12.73 3.06 -15.36
CA PRO A 60 -11.46 3.75 -15.38
C PRO A 60 -10.78 3.46 -14.04
N LEU A 61 -10.20 2.27 -13.91
CA LEU A 61 -9.26 1.93 -12.85
C LEU A 61 -8.02 2.76 -13.10
N ALA A 62 -8.07 4.00 -12.63
CA ALA A 62 -6.96 4.94 -12.40
C ALA A 62 -5.72 4.71 -13.29
N LEU A 63 -5.88 4.74 -14.61
CA LEU A 63 -4.80 5.05 -15.53
C LEU A 63 -4.63 6.57 -15.57
N THR A 64 -4.60 7.21 -14.40
CA THR A 64 -4.13 8.59 -14.30
C THR A 64 -2.61 8.53 -14.25
N PHE A 65 -1.99 8.43 -15.43
CA PHE A 65 -0.58 8.75 -15.65
C PHE A 65 -0.37 10.27 -15.56
N PHE A 66 -0.88 10.90 -14.50
CA PHE A 66 -0.52 12.27 -14.19
C PHE A 66 0.72 12.19 -13.31
N ASP A 67 1.79 12.79 -13.81
CA ASP A 67 2.96 13.17 -13.02
C ASP A 67 2.46 13.71 -11.66
N PRO A 68 2.82 13.09 -10.52
CA PRO A 68 2.50 13.67 -9.23
C PRO A 68 3.18 15.04 -9.24
N GLY A 69 2.36 16.09 -9.40
CA GLY A 69 2.87 17.44 -9.59
C GLY A 69 3.90 17.80 -8.51
N PRO A 70 4.78 18.78 -8.79
CA PRO A 70 5.87 19.14 -7.90
C PRO A 70 5.37 19.33 -6.46
N ASP A 71 6.17 18.89 -5.49
CA ASP A 71 5.85 18.99 -4.06
C ASP A 71 5.44 20.44 -3.74
N PRO A 72 4.20 20.67 -3.24
CA PRO A 72 3.73 22.01 -2.91
C PRO A 72 4.49 22.62 -1.72
N LEU A 73 5.22 21.81 -0.95
CA LEU A 73 5.97 22.26 0.21
C LEU A 73 7.47 22.35 -0.14
N PRO A 74 8.15 23.45 0.26
CA PRO A 74 9.59 23.51 0.19
C PRO A 74 10.20 22.49 1.16
N ASP A 75 11.28 21.82 0.73
CA ASP A 75 12.05 20.95 1.60
C ASP A 75 12.53 21.72 2.84
N PRO A 76 12.46 21.14 4.05
CA PRO A 76 12.96 21.78 5.25
C PRO A 76 14.48 21.98 5.16
N ASP A 77 14.95 23.15 5.60
CA ASP A 77 16.39 23.43 5.67
C ASP A 77 17.10 22.35 6.52
N PRO A 78 18.29 21.89 6.10
CA PRO A 78 19.08 20.96 6.90
C PRO A 78 19.41 21.60 8.25
N PHE A 79 19.29 20.82 9.33
CA PHE A 79 19.69 21.26 10.65
C PHE A 79 21.16 21.71 10.64
N PRO A 80 21.50 22.80 11.36
CA PRO A 80 22.88 23.21 11.50
C PRO A 80 23.72 22.06 12.04
N LEU A 81 24.84 21.77 11.38
CA LEU A 81 25.80 20.80 11.87
C LEU A 81 26.31 21.28 13.24
N PRO A 82 26.47 20.37 14.22
CA PRO A 82 27.11 20.74 15.48
C PRO A 82 28.52 21.25 15.20
N ASP A 83 28.94 22.29 15.93
CA ASP A 83 30.30 22.82 15.86
C ASP A 83 31.32 21.70 16.07
N PRO A 84 32.43 21.70 15.30
CA PRO A 84 33.49 20.72 15.52
C PRO A 84 34.01 20.83 16.95
N GLU A 85 34.04 19.70 17.66
CA GLU A 85 34.65 19.61 18.98
C GLU A 85 36.11 20.12 18.91
N PRO A 86 36.60 20.85 19.93
CA PRO A 86 37.99 21.27 19.96
C PRO A 86 38.89 20.02 19.89
N SER A 87 39.75 19.96 18.89
CA SER A 87 40.78 18.92 18.81
C SER A 87 41.61 18.93 20.10
N PRO A 88 41.93 17.76 20.70
CA PRO A 88 42.80 17.72 21.85
C PRO A 88 44.15 18.32 21.45
N SER A 89 44.52 19.40 22.13
CA SER A 89 45.85 20.02 22.03
C SER A 89 46.92 19.00 22.43
N GLU A 90 48.03 18.99 21.70
CA GLU A 90 49.21 18.12 21.80
C GLU A 90 49.98 18.23 23.14
N GLU A 91 49.32 18.35 24.30
CA GLU A 91 49.96 18.43 25.62
C GLU A 91 49.95 17.09 26.40
N GLU A 92 49.32 16.03 25.88
CA GLU A 92 49.29 14.72 26.58
C GLU A 92 50.44 13.76 26.21
N GLU A 93 51.30 14.06 25.23
CA GLU A 93 52.42 13.15 24.86
C GLU A 93 53.61 13.20 25.84
N GLU A 94 53.78 14.23 26.67
CA GLU A 94 54.95 14.30 27.58
C GLU A 94 54.76 13.54 28.90
N ALA A 95 53.53 13.15 29.28
CA ALA A 95 53.27 12.41 30.52
C ALA A 95 53.45 10.88 30.38
N ALA A 96 53.53 10.35 29.15
CA ALA A 96 53.63 8.91 28.90
C ALA A 96 55.07 8.39 28.79
N SER A 97 56.09 9.25 28.94
CA SER A 97 57.51 8.86 28.89
C SER A 97 58.17 8.68 30.27
N LEU A 98 57.38 8.65 31.34
CA LEU A 98 57.84 8.50 32.73
C LEU A 98 57.12 7.33 33.42
N ASN A 99 57.36 6.10 32.95
CA ASN A 99 57.23 4.87 33.74
C ASN A 99 58.17 3.79 33.19
#